data_AF-A0A7K1H7P8-F1
#
_entry.id   AF-A0A7K1H7P8-F1
#
_cell.length_a   1.000
_cell.length_b   1.000
_cell.length_c   1.000
_cell.angle_alpha   90.00
_cell.angle_beta   90.00
_cell.angle_gamma   90.00
#
_symmetry.space_group_name_H-M   'P 1'
#
loop_
_entity.id
_entity.type
_entity.pdbx_description
1 polymer ?
#
loop_
_entity_poly.entity_id
_entity_poly.type
_entity_poly.pdbx_seq_one_letter_code
_entity_poly.pdbx_strand_id
1 'polypeptide(L)'
;MVEHDGVSLGVAAARRLAELGRTVIRPGLTNHEFDDVEQRFGFQFADDHRAFFAQGLPVWTEGDDHPDKTTDLGWPDWRDGDPGRLREHLDFALDGALGAIERGYWHPWWSDARPVEEADAMRICA
;
A
#
# COMPACT_ATOMS: atom_id res chain seq x y z
N MET A 1 -8.53 -7.70 21.46
CA MET A 1 -8.12 -7.22 20.13
C MET A 1 -6.68 -6.81 20.29
N VAL A 2 -5.73 -7.52 19.69
CA VAL A 2 -4.34 -7.08 19.82
C VAL A 2 -4.20 -5.88 18.88
N GLU A 3 -4.15 -4.68 19.45
CA GLU A 3 -3.67 -3.49 18.75
C GLU A 3 -2.22 -3.79 18.37
N HIS A 4 -2.02 -4.30 17.16
CA HIS A 4 -0.69 -4.31 16.59
C HIS A 4 -0.45 -2.92 16.03
N ASP A 5 0.49 -2.20 16.64
CA ASP A 5 1.12 -1.03 16.03
C ASP A 5 1.50 -1.37 14.58
N GLY A 6 1.08 -0.53 13.63
CA GLY A 6 1.25 -0.77 12.20
C GLY A 6 2.69 -1.11 11.84
N VAL A 7 3.64 -0.46 12.51
CA VAL A 7 5.08 -0.76 12.36
C VAL A 7 5.39 -2.23 12.61
N SER A 8 4.83 -2.83 13.66
CA SER A 8 5.06 -4.25 13.99
C SER A 8 4.47 -5.19 12.93
N LEU A 9 3.31 -4.84 12.37
CA LEU A 9 2.70 -5.61 11.27
C LEU A 9 3.57 -5.57 10.02
N GLY A 10 4.06 -4.39 9.64
CA GLY A 10 4.95 -4.22 8.48
C GLY A 10 6.22 -5.05 8.60
N VAL A 11 6.90 -4.99 9.75
CA VAL A 11 8.11 -5.78 10.01
C VAL A 11 7.81 -7.29 9.96
N ALA A 12 6.70 -7.72 10.56
CA ALA A 12 6.31 -9.13 10.54
C ALA A 12 5.98 -9.63 9.13
N ALA A 13 5.30 -8.81 8.33
CA ALA A 13 4.97 -9.13 6.94
C ALA A 13 6.23 -9.23 6.07
N ALA A 14 7.19 -8.31 6.22
CA ALA A 14 8.45 -8.35 5.46
C ALA A 14 9.28 -9.59 5.81
N ARG A 15 9.36 -9.94 7.10
CA ARG A 15 9.98 -11.18 7.54
C ARG A 15 9.29 -12.40 6.91
N ARG A 16 7.96 -12.43 6.91
CA ARG A 16 7.21 -13.54 6.34
C ARG A 16 7.45 -13.69 4.85
N LEU A 17 7.53 -12.58 4.11
CA LEU A 17 7.83 -12.61 2.68
C LEU A 17 9.24 -13.16 2.42
N ALA A 18 10.23 -12.74 3.20
CA ALA A 18 11.60 -13.26 3.10
C ALA A 18 11.68 -14.78 3.38
N GLU A 19 10.95 -15.26 4.40
CA GLU A 19 10.87 -16.69 4.74
C GLU A 19 10.25 -17.55 3.62
N LEU A 20 9.35 -16.97 2.82
CA LEU A 20 8.74 -17.68 1.69
C LEU A 20 9.72 -17.90 0.54
N GLY A 21 10.69 -16.99 0.35
CA GLY A 21 11.71 -17.10 -0.70
C GLY A 21 11.13 -17.17 -2.11
N ARG A 22 9.99 -16.52 -2.36
CA ARG A 22 9.22 -16.59 -3.62
C ARG A 22 9.46 -15.42 -4.57
N THR A 23 10.14 -14.38 -4.13
CA THR A 23 10.43 -13.19 -4.94
C THR A 23 11.78 -12.63 -4.54
N VAL A 24 12.38 -11.83 -5.43
CA VAL A 24 13.62 -11.13 -5.14
C VAL A 24 13.33 -9.96 -4.23
N ILE A 25 14.07 -9.87 -3.12
CA ILE A 25 13.97 -8.76 -2.17
C ILE A 25 15.27 -7.95 -2.24
N ARG A 26 15.18 -6.72 -2.76
CA ARG A 26 16.27 -5.74 -2.78
C ARG A 26 16.38 -5.05 -1.41
N PRO A 27 17.48 -4.32 -1.13
CA PRO A 27 17.55 -3.45 0.03
C PRO A 27 16.33 -2.54 0.14
N GLY A 28 15.83 -2.41 1.36
CA GLY A 28 14.65 -1.60 1.66
C GLY A 28 14.81 -0.13 1.26
N LEU A 29 13.69 0.58 1.22
CA LEU A 29 13.67 2.01 0.95
C LEU A 29 14.23 2.80 2.14
N THR A 30 15.00 3.84 1.84
CA THR A 30 15.43 4.84 2.81
C THR A 30 14.33 5.87 3.06
N ASN A 31 14.42 6.62 4.16
CA ASN A 31 13.47 7.71 4.44
C ASN A 31 13.41 8.73 3.30
N HIS A 32 14.54 9.08 2.70
CA HIS A 32 14.59 10.00 1.57
C HIS A 32 13.85 9.43 0.34
N GLU A 33 14.03 8.13 0.05
CA GLU A 33 13.31 7.49 -1.05
C GLU A 33 11.80 7.41 -0.81
N PHE A 34 11.36 7.20 0.44
CA PHE A 34 9.94 7.31 0.78
C PHE A 34 9.41 8.71 0.51
N ASP A 35 10.10 9.74 1.02
CA ASP A 35 9.66 11.13 0.90
C ASP A 35 9.60 11.56 -0.58
N ASP A 36 10.56 11.12 -1.41
CA ASP A 36 10.57 11.35 -2.85
C ASP A 36 9.37 10.71 -3.56
N VAL A 37 9.03 9.46 -3.22
CA VAL A 37 7.88 8.74 -3.80
C VAL A 37 6.57 9.40 -3.38
N GLU A 38 6.41 9.70 -2.10
CA GLU A 38 5.23 10.36 -1.55
C GLU A 38 4.99 11.73 -2.20
N GLN A 39 6.04 12.54 -2.33
CA GLN A 39 5.98 13.83 -3.03
C GLN A 39 5.63 13.67 -4.51
N ARG A 40 6.27 12.71 -5.19
CA ARG A 40 6.10 12.50 -6.64
C ARG A 40 4.68 12.08 -7.01
N PHE A 41 4.06 11.25 -6.19
CA PHE A 41 2.74 10.66 -6.50
C PHE A 41 1.59 11.31 -5.71
N GLY A 42 1.88 12.10 -4.68
CA GLY A 42 0.88 12.85 -3.92
C GLY A 42 0.10 12.00 -2.93
N PHE A 43 0.75 11.01 -2.30
CA PHE A 43 0.16 10.17 -1.26
C PHE A 43 1.15 9.98 -0.11
N GLN A 44 0.69 9.38 1.00
CA GLN A 44 1.56 8.96 2.10
C GLN A 44 1.43 7.46 2.31
N PHE A 45 2.57 6.79 2.54
CA PHE A 45 2.55 5.41 2.98
C PHE A 45 2.05 5.35 4.43
N ALA A 46 1.19 4.38 4.72
CA ALA A 46 0.85 4.03 6.09
C ALA A 46 2.08 3.48 6.85
N ASP A 47 2.05 3.55 8.18
CA ASP A 47 3.17 3.17 9.05
C ASP A 47 3.62 1.72 8.84
N ASP A 48 2.67 0.82 8.58
CA ASP A 48 2.93 -0.59 8.26
C ASP A 48 3.61 -0.76 6.90
N HIS A 49 3.17 -0.03 5.88
CA HIS A 49 3.81 -0.03 4.56
C HIS A 49 5.22 0.53 4.61
N ARG A 50 5.45 1.66 5.31
CA ARG A 50 6.80 2.22 5.51
C ARG A 50 7.69 1.19 6.22
N ALA A 51 7.21 0.60 7.32
CA ALA A 51 7.96 -0.41 8.05
C ALA A 51 8.27 -1.66 7.19
N PHE A 52 7.31 -2.11 6.38
CA PHE A 52 7.49 -3.23 5.46
C PHE A 52 8.58 -2.95 4.41
N PHE A 53 8.44 -1.87 3.64
CA PHE A 53 9.37 -1.54 2.57
C PHE A 53 10.75 -1.10 3.07
N ALA A 54 10.87 -0.64 4.32
CA ALA A 54 12.16 -0.37 4.96
C ALA A 54 12.97 -1.65 5.27
N GLN A 55 12.30 -2.78 5.53
CA GLN A 55 12.98 -4.06 5.75
C GLN A 55 13.51 -4.66 4.43
N GLY A 56 12.82 -4.42 3.33
CA GLY A 56 13.20 -4.92 2.01
C GLY A 56 12.20 -4.50 0.95
N LEU A 57 12.70 -4.22 -0.26
CA LEU A 57 11.87 -3.87 -1.41
C LEU A 57 11.68 -5.11 -2.28
N PRO A 58 10.53 -5.79 -2.23
CA PRO A 58 10.25 -6.86 -3.17
C PRO A 58 10.15 -6.29 -4.58
N VAL A 59 10.80 -6.93 -5.53
CA VAL A 59 10.72 -6.57 -6.95
C VAL A 59 10.15 -7.73 -7.72
N TRP A 60 9.09 -7.44 -8.48
CA TRP A 60 8.43 -8.44 -9.29
C TRP A 60 9.26 -8.78 -10.51
N THR A 61 9.38 -10.07 -10.79
CA THR A 61 9.89 -10.59 -12.05
C THR A 61 8.80 -11.43 -12.71
N GLU A 62 8.82 -11.59 -14.04
CA GLU A 62 7.80 -12.34 -14.79
C GLU A 62 7.58 -13.79 -14.30
N GLY A 63 8.51 -14.35 -13.51
CA GLY A 63 8.39 -15.67 -12.89
C GLY A 63 7.69 -15.71 -11.52
N ASP A 64 7.36 -14.56 -10.92
CA ASP A 64 6.74 -14.47 -9.58
C ASP A 64 5.20 -14.60 -9.64
N ASP A 65 4.63 -14.79 -10.82
CA ASP A 65 3.20 -14.82 -11.04
C ASP A 65 2.52 -16.07 -10.48
N HIS A 66 1.46 -15.86 -9.69
CA HIS A 66 0.53 -16.89 -9.27
C HIS A 66 -0.70 -16.88 -10.19
N PRO A 67 -1.26 -18.05 -10.57
CA PRO A 67 -2.45 -18.11 -11.43
C PRO A 67 -3.67 -17.40 -10.85
N ASP A 68 -3.76 -17.32 -9.52
CA ASP A 68 -4.86 -16.65 -8.79
C ASP A 68 -4.56 -15.18 -8.45
N LYS A 69 -3.62 -14.53 -9.14
CA LYS A 69 -3.30 -13.12 -8.86
C LYS A 69 -4.49 -12.22 -9.21
N THR A 70 -4.75 -11.24 -8.33
CA THR A 70 -5.85 -10.28 -8.51
C THR A 70 -5.59 -9.31 -9.66
N THR A 71 -4.33 -8.96 -9.91
CA THR A 71 -3.91 -8.03 -10.97
C THR A 71 -2.61 -8.52 -11.61
N ASP A 72 -2.28 -7.99 -12.79
CA ASP A 72 -0.99 -8.21 -13.45
C ASP A 72 0.11 -7.26 -12.97
N LEU A 73 -0.17 -6.39 -12.00
CA LEU A 73 0.72 -5.32 -11.57
C LEU A 73 1.93 -5.80 -10.73
N GLY A 74 1.87 -7.02 -10.18
CA GLY A 74 2.97 -7.61 -9.39
C GLY A 74 3.29 -6.84 -8.09
N TRP A 75 4.51 -7.01 -7.56
CA TRP A 75 5.08 -6.12 -6.53
C TRP A 75 5.58 -4.80 -7.15
N PRO A 76 5.21 -3.63 -6.60
CA PRO A 76 5.67 -2.34 -7.11
C PRO A 76 7.16 -2.08 -6.77
N ASP A 77 7.99 -1.87 -7.79
CA ASP A 77 9.35 -1.33 -7.59
C ASP A 77 9.26 0.20 -7.42
N TRP A 78 9.10 0.66 -6.18
CA TRP A 78 9.01 2.08 -5.86
C TRP A 78 10.30 2.88 -6.14
N ARG A 79 11.44 2.20 -6.33
CA ARG A 79 12.74 2.84 -6.56
C ARG A 79 12.98 3.09 -8.04
N ASP A 80 12.82 2.05 -8.85
CA ASP A 80 13.22 2.05 -10.26
C ASP A 80 12.07 1.71 -11.22
N GLY A 81 10.85 1.52 -10.71
CA GLY A 81 9.69 1.12 -11.50
C GLY A 81 9.19 2.17 -12.48
N ASP A 82 8.50 1.69 -13.53
CA ASP A 82 7.86 2.56 -14.51
C ASP A 82 6.81 3.45 -13.81
N PRO A 83 6.84 4.78 -14.00
CA PRO A 83 5.96 5.69 -13.26
C PRO A 83 4.48 5.53 -13.64
N GLY A 84 4.19 5.09 -14.87
CA GLY A 84 2.84 4.77 -15.31
C GLY A 84 2.32 3.53 -14.60
N ARG A 85 3.12 2.47 -14.53
CA ARG A 85 2.77 1.26 -13.77
C ARG A 85 2.61 1.51 -12.27
N LEU A 86 3.47 2.34 -11.67
CA LEU A 86 3.30 2.73 -10.26
C LEU A 86 2.03 3.58 -10.05
N ARG A 87 1.63 4.38 -11.03
CA ARG A 87 0.34 5.07 -11.01
C ARG A 87 -0.82 4.08 -11.08
N GLU A 88 -0.76 3.06 -11.96
CA GLU A 88 -1.77 2.00 -12.05
C GLU A 88 -1.96 1.27 -10.71
N HIS A 89 -0.89 1.03 -9.94
CA HIS A 89 -0.98 0.49 -8.57
C HIS A 89 -1.80 1.37 -7.64
N LEU A 90 -1.56 2.68 -7.66
CA LEU A 90 -2.28 3.64 -6.83
C LEU A 90 -3.74 3.77 -7.27
N ASP A 91 -3.98 3.85 -8.57
CA ASP A 91 -5.32 3.95 -9.15
C ASP A 91 -6.14 2.69 -8.81
N PHE A 92 -5.55 1.50 -8.91
CA PHE A 92 -6.22 0.25 -8.52
C PHE A 92 -6.63 0.23 -7.05
N ALA A 93 -5.77 0.70 -6.14
CA ALA A 93 -6.09 0.80 -4.72
C ALA A 93 -7.22 1.82 -4.46
N LEU A 94 -7.17 2.97 -5.13
CA LEU A 94 -8.18 4.02 -5.03
C LEU A 94 -9.54 3.56 -5.58
N ASP A 95 -9.57 2.99 -6.77
CA ASP A 95 -10.78 2.46 -7.41
C ASP A 95 -11.42 1.36 -6.55
N GLY A 96 -10.60 0.51 -5.94
CA GLY A 96 -11.06 -0.51 -4.99
C GLY A 96 -11.78 0.10 -3.77
N ALA A 97 -11.18 1.15 -3.18
CA ALA A 97 -11.76 1.86 -2.04
C ALA A 97 -13.04 2.62 -2.40
N LEU A 98 -13.03 3.37 -3.51
CA LEU A 98 -14.20 4.09 -4.01
C LEU A 98 -15.34 3.14 -4.35
N GLY A 99 -15.07 2.04 -5.04
CA GLY A 99 -16.07 1.03 -5.34
C GLY A 99 -16.66 0.37 -4.08
N ALA A 100 -15.87 0.20 -3.01
CA ALA A 100 -16.39 -0.27 -1.73
C ALA A 100 -17.35 0.74 -1.09
N ILE A 101 -16.99 2.03 -1.11
CA ILE A 101 -17.83 3.13 -0.62
C ILE A 101 -19.16 3.21 -1.38
N GLU A 102 -19.12 3.08 -2.70
CA GLU A 102 -20.32 3.05 -3.56
C GLU A 102 -21.26 1.90 -3.19
N ARG A 103 -20.71 0.74 -2.83
CA ARG A 103 -21.47 -0.44 -2.36
C ARG A 103 -21.94 -0.34 -0.91
N GLY A 104 -21.69 0.78 -0.24
CA GLY A 104 -22.16 1.04 1.12
C GLY A 104 -21.16 0.69 2.22
N TYR A 105 -19.95 0.27 1.88
CA TYR A 105 -18.91 0.02 2.88
C TYR A 105 -18.33 1.33 3.41
N TRP A 106 -18.13 1.41 4.73
CA TRP A 106 -17.42 2.51 5.36
C TRP A 106 -16.53 1.94 6.46
N HIS A 107 -15.21 2.14 6.34
CA HIS A 107 -14.29 1.54 7.31
C HIS A 107 -14.43 2.24 8.67
N PRO A 108 -14.57 1.52 9.79
CA PRO A 108 -14.71 2.13 11.12
C PRO A 108 -13.54 3.01 11.57
N TRP A 109 -12.38 2.88 10.93
CA TRP A 109 -11.21 3.73 11.19
C TRP A 109 -11.24 5.09 10.46
N TRP A 110 -12.10 5.25 9.44
CA TRP A 110 -12.21 6.54 8.75
C TRP A 110 -13.03 7.54 9.58
N SER A 111 -14.09 7.06 10.22
CA SER A 111 -14.91 7.80 11.18
C SER A 111 -15.94 6.87 11.84
N ASP A 112 -16.58 7.35 12.90
CA ASP A 112 -17.66 6.62 13.60
C ASP A 112 -18.84 6.25 12.67
N ALA A 113 -19.13 7.10 11.69
CA ALA A 113 -20.19 6.89 10.72
C ALA A 113 -19.85 7.51 9.36
N ARG A 114 -20.42 6.93 8.30
CA ARG A 114 -20.32 7.47 6.94
C ARG A 114 -20.91 8.88 6.89
N PRO A 115 -20.18 9.89 6.39
CA PRO A 115 -20.71 11.23 6.21
C PRO A 115 -21.88 11.21 5.21
N VAL A 116 -22.95 11.93 5.54
CA VAL A 116 -24.11 12.12 4.66
C VAL A 116 -23.99 13.42 3.87
N GLU A 117 -23.42 14.45 4.49
CA GLU A 117 -23.19 15.77 3.90
C GLU A 117 -21.73 15.93 3.45
N GLU A 118 -21.50 16.67 2.36
CA GLU A 118 -20.16 16.96 1.84
C GLU A 118 -19.26 17.66 2.88
N ALA A 119 -19.85 18.56 3.67
CA ALA A 119 -19.13 19.25 4.75
C ALA A 119 -18.65 18.31 5.86
N ASP A 120 -19.34 17.20 6.10
CA ASP A 120 -18.89 16.16 7.03
C ASP A 120 -17.74 15.35 6.44
N ALA A 121 -17.82 15.03 5.14
CA ALA A 121 -16.75 14.33 4.43
C ALA A 121 -15.44 15.14 4.44
N MET A 122 -15.52 16.45 4.15
CA MET A 122 -14.35 17.33 4.16
C MET A 122 -13.68 17.47 5.52
N ARG A 123 -14.41 17.25 6.63
CA ARG A 123 -13.83 17.23 7.99
C ARG A 123 -13.06 15.97 8.31
N ILE A 124 -13.36 14.86 7.63
CA ILE A 124 -12.67 13.58 7.79
C ILE A 124 -11.38 13.56 6.98
N CYS A 125 -11.35 14.27 5.85
CA CYS A 125 -10.18 14.34 4.96
C CYS A 125 -9.14 15.41 5.33
N ALA A 126 -9.40 16.22 6.36
CA ALA A 126 -8.55 17.35 6.79
C ALA A 126 -7.64 16.96 7.96
#